data_AF-R6QZI6-F1
#
_entry.id   AF-R6QZI6-F1
#
_cell.length_a   1.000
_cell.length_b   1.000
_cell.length_c   1.000
_cell.angle_alpha   90.00
_cell.angle_beta   90.00
_cell.angle_gamma   90.00
#
_symmetry.space_group_name_H-M   'P 1'
#
loop_
_entity.id
_entity.type
_entity.pdbx_description
1 polymer ?
#
loop_
_entity_poly.entity_id
_entity_poly.type
_entity_poly.pdbx_seq_one_letter_code
_entity_poly.pdbx_strand_id
1 'polypeptide(L)'
;MPLCVISTSITILQFICVLIAPLFGISIQEAYIPYLINAGKNIVTAYIGLVFIFSLLYIIEHKRIKNVSLGKKIASVLLIPFFLFLSVPMEFVALFTKHVKWSSIPHVDTTSFCDLNDPNDSLYKTQEIRIK
;
A
#
# COMPACT_ATOMS: atom_id res chain seq x y z
N MET A 1 -11.31 -0.42 3.50
CA MET A 1 -12.51 -1.23 3.84
C MET A 1 -13.58 -1.25 2.73
N PRO A 2 -14.43 -0.23 2.44
CA PRO A 2 -15.44 -0.36 1.37
C PRO A 2 -14.82 -0.41 -0.03
N LEU A 3 -13.80 0.41 -0.30
CA LEU A 3 -13.11 0.49 -1.59
C LEU A 3 -12.46 -0.83 -2.03
N CYS A 4 -11.88 -1.60 -1.11
CA CYS A 4 -11.27 -2.91 -1.39
C CYS A 4 -12.33 -3.94 -1.82
N VAL A 5 -13.47 -3.99 -1.14
CA VAL A 5 -14.58 -4.89 -1.50
C VAL A 5 -15.16 -4.50 -2.85
N ILE A 6 -15.38 -3.20 -3.07
CA ILE A 6 -15.93 -2.68 -4.32
C ILE A 6 -14.98 -3.00 -5.48
N SER A 7 -13.69 -2.72 -5.33
CA SER A 7 -12.70 -2.94 -6.40
C SER A 7 -12.56 -4.43 -6.73
N THR A 8 -12.40 -5.29 -5.73
CA THR A 8 -12.31 -6.74 -5.93
C THR A 8 -13.57 -7.32 -6.57
N SER A 9 -14.76 -6.90 -6.12
CA SER A 9 -16.03 -7.33 -6.70
C SER A 9 -16.17 -6.92 -8.16
N ILE A 10 -15.82 -5.67 -8.49
CA ILE A 10 -15.86 -5.17 -9.88
C ILE A 10 -14.85 -5.93 -10.74
N THR A 11 -13.64 -6.19 -10.25
CA THR A 11 -12.63 -6.96 -10.98
C THR A 11 -13.11 -8.37 -11.30
N ILE A 12 -13.73 -9.07 -10.34
CA ILE A 12 -14.30 -10.40 -10.55
C ILE A 12 -15.43 -10.34 -11.59
N LEU A 13 -16.35 -9.39 -11.46
CA LEU A 13 -17.44 -9.20 -12.41
C LEU A 13 -16.91 -8.96 -13.83
N GLN A 14 -15.92 -8.10 -13.97
CA GLN A 14 -15.34 -7.77 -15.26
C GLN A 14 -14.61 -8.97 -15.88
N PHE A 15 -13.95 -9.79 -15.07
CA PHE A 15 -13.36 -11.04 -15.52
C PHE A 15 -14.42 -12.04 -16.03
N ILE A 16 -15.54 -12.18 -15.31
CA ILE A 16 -16.67 -13.01 -15.74
C ILE A 16 -17.24 -12.51 -17.07
N CYS A 17 -17.42 -11.20 -17.24
CA CYS A 17 -17.89 -10.61 -18.50
C CYS A 17 -16.96 -10.95 -19.69
N VAL A 18 -15.64 -10.89 -19.49
CA VAL A 18 -14.65 -11.26 -20.52
C VAL A 18 -14.71 -12.75 -20.84
N LEU A 19 -14.95 -13.61 -19.85
CA LEU A 19 -15.10 -15.06 -20.07
C LEU A 19 -16.36 -15.42 -20.86
N ILE A 20 -17.43 -14.62 -20.76
CA ILE A 20 -18.71 -14.84 -21.47
C ILE A 20 -18.65 -14.25 -22.89
N ALA A 21 -17.64 -13.45 -23.24
CA ALA A 21 -17.47 -12.86 -24.57
C ALA A 21 -17.64 -13.84 -25.77
N PRO A 22 -17.22 -15.12 -25.69
CA PRO A 22 -17.47 -16.09 -26.76
C PRO A 22 -18.95 -16.35 -27.07
N LEU A 23 -19.86 -16.16 -26.12
CA LEU A 23 -21.31 -16.27 -26.38
C LEU A 23 -21.82 -15.17 -27.32
N PHE A 24 -21.07 -14.07 -27.45
CA PHE A 24 -21.37 -12.96 -28.36
C PHE A 24 -20.62 -13.05 -29.70
N GLY A 25 -19.96 -14.18 -29.98
CA GLY A 25 -19.24 -14.41 -31.23
C GLY A 25 -17.83 -13.81 -31.29
N ILE A 26 -17.29 -13.32 -30.17
CA ILE A 26 -15.93 -12.79 -30.06
C ILE A 26 -14.99 -13.92 -29.63
N SER A 27 -13.83 -14.06 -30.28
CA SER A 27 -12.86 -15.08 -29.85
C SER A 27 -12.30 -14.74 -28.46
N ILE A 28 -12.06 -15.75 -27.62
CA ILE A 28 -11.57 -15.53 -26.24
C ILE A 28 -10.25 -14.73 -26.23
N GLN A 29 -9.41 -14.92 -27.25
CA GLN A 29 -8.13 -14.23 -27.40
C GLN A 29 -8.33 -12.74 -27.72
N GLU A 30 -9.25 -12.42 -28.64
CA GLU A 30 -9.59 -11.05 -28.99
C GLU A 30 -10.21 -10.28 -27.81
N ALA A 31 -10.94 -10.95 -26.92
CA ALA A 31 -11.50 -10.32 -25.72
C ALA A 31 -10.46 -10.15 -24.60
N TYR A 32 -9.61 -11.17 -24.38
CA TYR A 32 -8.72 -11.22 -23.22
C TYR A 32 -7.44 -10.38 -23.37
N ILE A 33 -6.84 -10.35 -24.56
CA ILE A 33 -5.61 -9.60 -24.83
C ILE A 33 -5.78 -8.10 -24.57
N PRO A 34 -6.78 -7.38 -25.14
CA PRO A 34 -6.94 -5.96 -24.91
C PRO A 34 -7.32 -5.67 -23.45
N TYR A 35 -8.09 -6.55 -22.81
CA TYR A 35 -8.41 -6.44 -21.39
C TYR A 35 -7.14 -6.46 -20.52
N LEU A 36 -6.25 -7.44 -20.72
CA LEU A 36 -4.98 -7.52 -19.98
C LEU A 36 -4.07 -6.33 -20.24
N ILE A 37 -3.95 -5.90 -21.50
CA ILE A 37 -3.13 -4.73 -21.86
C ILE A 37 -3.67 -3.48 -21.13
N ASN A 38 -5.00 -3.29 -21.12
CA ASN A 38 -5.61 -2.15 -20.44
C ASN A 38 -5.44 -2.24 -18.91
N ALA A 39 -5.62 -3.42 -18.33
CA ALA A 39 -5.39 -3.65 -16.90
C ALA A 39 -3.94 -3.35 -16.51
N GLY A 40 -2.96 -3.84 -17.28
CA GLY A 40 -1.54 -3.55 -17.08
C GLY A 40 -1.23 -2.06 -17.21
N LYS A 41 -1.76 -1.39 -18.23
CA LYS A 41 -1.61 0.06 -18.41
C LYS A 41 -2.17 0.85 -17.22
N ASN A 42 -3.33 0.46 -16.70
CA ASN A 42 -3.95 1.12 -15.55
C ASN A 42 -3.09 0.95 -14.29
N ILE A 43 -2.56 -0.25 -14.04
CA ILE A 43 -1.66 -0.51 -12.91
C ILE A 43 -0.40 0.35 -13.01
N VAL A 44 0.25 0.37 -14.18
CA VAL A 44 1.47 1.17 -14.39
C VAL A 44 1.18 2.67 -14.24
N THR A 45 0.08 3.16 -14.80
CA THR A 45 -0.33 4.56 -14.71
C THR A 45 -0.60 4.97 -13.25
N ALA A 46 -1.33 4.14 -12.51
CA ALA A 46 -1.59 4.38 -11.09
C ALA A 46 -0.30 4.38 -10.26
N TYR A 47 0.60 3.43 -10.54
CA TYR A 47 1.89 3.33 -9.85
C TYR A 47 2.75 4.59 -10.09
N ILE A 48 2.90 5.02 -11.34
CA ILE A 48 3.65 6.23 -11.70
C ILE A 48 3.01 7.47 -11.06
N GLY A 49 1.68 7.56 -11.08
CA GLY A 49 0.94 8.65 -10.43
C GLY A 49 1.22 8.73 -8.92
N LEU A 50 1.21 7.59 -8.22
CA LEU A 50 1.55 7.53 -6.80
C LEU A 50 3.02 7.93 -6.55
N VAL A 51 3.96 7.40 -7.34
CA VAL A 51 5.38 7.79 -7.26
C VAL A 51 5.54 9.30 -7.41
N PHE A 52 4.83 9.92 -8.35
CA PHE A 52 4.86 11.36 -8.58
C PHE A 52 4.31 12.13 -7.36
N ILE A 53 3.14 11.73 -6.83
CA ILE A 53 2.54 12.34 -5.64
C ILE A 53 3.48 12.25 -4.43
N PHE A 54 4.05 11.07 -4.16
CA PHE A 54 4.98 10.89 -3.04
C PHE A 54 6.28 11.65 -3.23
N SER A 55 6.76 11.79 -4.47
CA SER A 55 7.92 12.64 -4.78
C SER A 55 7.63 14.11 -4.50
N LEU A 56 6.45 14.62 -4.89
CA LEU A 56 6.03 15.98 -4.57
C LEU A 56 5.88 16.20 -3.06
N LEU A 57 5.27 15.24 -2.36
CA LEU A 57 5.12 15.27 -0.91
C LEU A 57 6.50 15.36 -0.24
N TYR A 58 7.48 14.62 -0.76
CA TYR A 58 8.85 14.68 -0.27
C TYR A 58 9.49 16.08 -0.45
N ILE A 59 9.23 16.73 -1.58
CA ILE A 59 9.71 18.10 -1.85
C ILE A 59 9.04 19.11 -0.90
N ILE A 60 7.74 18.98 -0.66
CA ILE A 60 6.99 19.89 0.22
C ILE A 60 7.44 19.69 1.68
N GLU A 61 7.55 18.45 2.14
CA GLU A 61 7.87 18.09 3.53
C GLU A 61 9.38 17.91 3.78
N HIS A 62 10.24 18.38 2.88
CA HIS A 62 11.70 18.24 2.97
C HIS A 62 12.27 18.77 4.30
N LYS A 63 11.61 19.78 4.91
CA LYS A 63 12.03 20.37 6.19
C LYS A 63 11.70 19.48 7.39
N ARG A 64 10.70 18.60 7.31
CA ARG A 64 10.32 17.70 8.41
C ARG A 64 11.15 16.42 8.42
N ILE A 65 11.57 15.94 7.24
CA ILE A 65 12.31 14.69 7.09
C ILE A 65 13.82 14.98 7.14
N LYS A 66 14.31 15.33 8.34
CA LYS A 66 15.73 15.48 8.62
C LYS A 66 16.31 14.11 8.97
N ASN A 67 17.56 13.82 8.61
CA ASN A 67 18.30 12.58 8.93
C ASN A 67 17.93 11.29 8.17
N VAL A 68 17.50 11.37 6.90
CA VAL A 68 17.32 10.17 6.04
C VAL A 68 18.27 10.23 4.84
N SER A 69 18.97 9.13 4.54
CA SER A 69 19.85 9.07 3.37
C SER A 69 19.07 9.09 2.06
N LEU A 70 19.66 9.66 0.99
CA LEU A 70 19.00 9.77 -0.33
C LEU A 70 18.47 8.42 -0.85
N GLY A 71 19.24 7.34 -0.70
CA GLY A 71 18.82 6.00 -1.10
C GLY A 71 17.58 5.51 -0.36
N LYS A 72 17.48 5.77 0.95
CA LYS A 72 16.29 5.41 1.74
C LYS A 72 15.07 6.19 1.27
N LYS A 73 15.21 7.49 0.95
CA LYS A 73 14.11 8.32 0.43
C LYS A 73 13.56 7.78 -0.90
N ILE A 74 14.45 7.46 -1.84
CA ILE A 74 14.08 6.91 -3.15
C ILE A 74 13.40 5.55 -2.98
N ALA A 75 13.97 4.68 -2.13
CA ALA A 75 13.37 3.41 -1.80
C ALA A 75 11.98 3.56 -1.20
N SER A 76 11.77 4.52 -0.27
CA SER A 76 10.45 4.80 0.30
C SER A 76 9.43 5.21 -0.76
N VAL A 77 9.78 6.15 -1.64
CA VAL A 77 8.89 6.64 -2.70
C VAL A 77 8.47 5.52 -3.66
N LEU A 78 9.34 4.55 -3.92
CA LEU A 78 9.03 3.38 -4.76
C LEU A 78 8.30 2.27 -4.00
N LEU A 79 8.67 2.01 -2.75
CA LEU A 79 8.08 0.93 -1.94
C LEU A 79 6.67 1.26 -1.46
N ILE A 80 6.35 2.54 -1.21
CA ILE A 80 5.02 2.93 -0.72
C ILE A 80 3.91 2.54 -1.72
N PRO A 81 3.98 2.88 -3.02
CA PRO A 81 3.00 2.41 -4.00
C PRO A 81 2.86 0.88 -4.06
N PHE A 82 3.98 0.16 -3.95
CA PHE A 82 3.99 -1.30 -3.90
C PHE A 82 3.28 -1.83 -2.63
N PHE A 83 3.53 -1.22 -1.48
CA PHE A 83 2.86 -1.56 -0.23
C PHE A 83 1.34 -1.30 -0.29
N LEU A 84 0.92 -0.19 -0.91
CA LEU A 84 -0.49 0.12 -1.13
C LEU A 84 -1.15 -0.89 -2.07
N PHE A 85 -0.43 -1.39 -3.07
CA PHE A 85 -0.95 -2.47 -3.92
C PHE A 85 -1.16 -3.77 -3.15
N LEU A 86 -0.21 -4.14 -2.28
CA LEU A 86 -0.33 -5.29 -1.39
C LEU A 86 -1.42 -5.12 -0.32
N SER A 87 -1.77 -3.89 0.05
CA SER A 87 -2.82 -3.67 1.05
C SER A 87 -4.19 -4.13 0.57
N VAL A 88 -4.46 -4.10 -0.74
CA VAL A 88 -5.75 -4.53 -1.30
C VAL A 88 -6.06 -6.00 -1.00
N PRO A 89 -5.21 -7.00 -1.34
CA PRO A 89 -5.49 -8.39 -0.98
C PRO A 89 -5.45 -8.63 0.53
N MET A 90 -4.59 -7.92 1.28
CA MET A 90 -4.54 -8.04 2.75
C MET A 90 -5.84 -7.57 3.40
N GLU A 91 -6.38 -6.42 2.97
CA GLU A 91 -7.67 -5.91 3.42
C GLU A 91 -8.81 -6.85 3.06
N PHE A 92 -8.77 -7.46 1.87
CA PHE A 92 -9.77 -8.44 1.44
C PHE A 92 -9.77 -9.67 2.36
N VAL A 93 -8.60 -10.26 2.62
CA VAL A 93 -8.48 -11.40 3.53
C VAL A 93 -8.93 -11.04 4.94
N ALA A 94 -8.58 -9.85 5.41
CA ALA A 94 -8.97 -9.37 6.74
C ALA A 94 -10.49 -9.35 6.97
N LEU A 95 -11.31 -9.21 5.93
CA LEU A 95 -12.78 -9.27 6.03
C LEU A 95 -13.30 -10.66 6.39
N PHE A 96 -12.58 -11.70 5.99
CA PHE A 96 -12.95 -13.09 6.25
C PHE A 96 -12.24 -13.65 7.50
N THR A 97 -11.26 -12.94 8.04
CA THR A 97 -10.59 -13.32 9.28
C THR A 97 -11.51 -13.08 10.47
N LYS A 98 -12.03 -14.18 11.05
CA LYS A 98 -13.00 -14.21 12.16
C LYS A 98 -12.56 -13.50 13.47
N HIS A 99 -11.32 -13.05 13.56
CA HIS A 99 -10.68 -12.51 14.77
C HIS A 99 -10.09 -11.11 14.58
N VAL A 100 -10.74 -10.23 13.81
CA VAL A 100 -10.41 -8.79 13.86
C VAL A 100 -10.97 -8.23 15.18
N LYS A 101 -10.25 -8.44 16.28
CA LYS A 101 -10.52 -7.75 17.53
C LYS A 101 -10.04 -6.31 17.37
N TRP A 102 -10.97 -5.36 17.38
CA TRP A 102 -10.65 -3.96 17.58
C TRP A 102 -10.05 -3.80 18.98
N SER A 103 -8.71 -3.76 19.05
CA SER A 103 -7.99 -3.31 20.24
C SER A 103 -8.00 -1.79 20.22
N SER A 104 -8.35 -1.15 21.34
CA SER A 104 -8.13 0.28 21.49
C SER A 104 -6.63 0.54 21.32
N ILE A 105 -6.29 1.46 20.43
CA ILE A 105 -4.94 2.00 20.34
C ILE A 105 -4.80 2.92 21.56
N PRO A 106 -3.86 2.68 22.48
CA PRO A 106 -3.67 3.58 23.62
C PRO A 106 -3.27 4.96 23.09
N HIS A 107 -4.15 5.95 23.25
CA HIS A 107 -3.92 7.33 22.82
C HIS A 107 -3.09 8.15 23.82
N VAL A 108 -2.40 7.47 24.74
CA VAL A 108 -1.47 8.09 25.67
C VAL A 108 -0.08 8.00 25.05
N ASP A 109 0.14 8.80 24.01
CA ASP A 109 1.47 8.95 23.41
C ASP A 109 2.14 10.16 24.08
N THR A 110 2.97 9.88 25.08
CA THR A 110 3.80 10.89 25.75
C THR A 110 5.13 11.11 25.04
N THR A 111 5.38 10.46 23.90
CA THR A 111 6.64 10.61 23.18
C THR A 111 6.70 11.95 22.48
N SER A 112 7.69 12.76 22.84
CA SER A 112 7.93 14.05 22.24
C SER A 112 8.93 13.91 21.09
N PHE A 113 8.88 14.83 20.12
CA PHE A 113 9.86 14.85 19.01
C PHE A 113 11.33 14.96 19.48
N CYS A 114 11.56 15.41 20.71
CA CYS A 114 12.88 15.46 21.33
C CYS A 114 13.41 14.05 21.65
N ASP A 115 12.54 13.13 22.05
CA ASP A 115 12.91 11.75 22.43
C ASP A 115 13.34 10.92 21.21
N LEU A 116 12.71 11.18 20.05
CA LEU A 116 13.02 10.48 18.79
C LEU A 116 14.33 10.93 18.11
N ASN A 117 14.92 12.04 18.57
CA ASN A 117 16.12 12.64 17.99
C ASN A 117 17.31 12.62 18.97
N ASP A 118 17.17 11.97 20.12
CA ASP A 118 18.24 11.76 21.08
C ASP A 118 19.20 10.67 20.54
N PRO A 119 20.49 10.98 20.31
CA PRO A 119 21.48 9.99 19.86
C PRO A 119 21.66 8.81 20.84
N ASN A 120 21.17 8.90 22.08
CA ASN A 120 21.27 7.85 23.09
C ASN A 120 20.06 6.91 23.20
N ASP A 121 18.96 7.11 22.44
CA ASP A 121 17.73 6.28 22.55
C ASP A 121 18.00 4.78 22.25
N SER A 122 18.96 4.50 21.36
CA SER A 122 19.35 3.11 21.02
C SER A 122 20.00 2.33 22.19
N LEU A 123 20.57 3.03 23.18
CA LEU A 123 21.20 2.44 24.36
C LEU A 123 20.15 2.00 25.41
N TYR A 124 19.06 2.76 25.56
CA TYR A 124 18.02 2.48 26.54
C TYR A 124 17.12 1.30 26.14
N LYS A 125 16.74 1.19 24.86
CA LYS A 125 16.00 0.01 24.35
C LYS A 125 16.78 -1.30 24.46
N THR A 126 18.11 -1.25 24.38
CA THR A 126 18.95 -2.45 24.49
C THR A 126 19.04 -2.97 25.93
N GLN A 127 18.86 -2.11 26.93
CA GLN A 127 18.91 -2.52 28.35
C GLN A 127 17.58 -3.10 28.85
N GLU A 128 16.42 -2.62 28.39
CA GLU A 128 15.13 -3.20 28.78
C GLU A 128 14.93 -4.64 28.28
N ILE A 129 15.52 -5.01 27.14
CA ILE A 129 15.38 -6.36 26.57
C ILE A 129 16.24 -7.39 27.32
N ARG A 130 17.31 -6.97 28.01
CA ARG A 130 18.19 -7.88 28.78
C ARG A 130 17.69 -8.19 30.19
N ILE A 131 16.68 -7.49 30.69
CA ILE A 131 16.09 -7.73 32.01
C ILE A 131 14.76 -8.49 31.81
N LYS A 132 14.85 -9.71 31.30
CA LYS A 132 13.82 -10.76 31.41
C LYS A 132 14.47 -12.13 31.41
#